data_AF-B9TD46-F1
#
_entry.id   AF-B9TD46-F1
#
_cell.length_a   1.000
_cell.length_b   1.000
_cell.length_c   1.000
_cell.angle_alpha   90.00
_cell.angle_beta   90.00
_cell.angle_gamma   90.00
#
_symmetry.space_group_name_H-M   'P 1'
#
loop_
_entity.id
_entity.type
_entity.pdbx_description
1 polymer ?
#
loop_
_entity_poly.entity_id
_entity_poly.type
_entity_poly.pdbx_seq_one_letter_code
_entity_poly.pdbx_strand_id
1 'polypeptide(L)'
;MTEVFDAAPALRRWLIALAGPSPSAKLSYDACFEILHDPSATYHLVARLVFTLNTFGDFHLVWAASHTMESVLLDERITAWGSRRPWLENIGHGLALRSEPLDMSAPLDDIREFWRIGLEIDDLLDAGPRFAPHDFPVPFATVSKAFESVKLDGTVDDAETTISRLLAEAQSARLWSIPWGARVEIAFGPFVAMRIFEDDGEFSCHFLDAEDRYFHVAVGLVGEPPRASSKRVYRVLDGAEISENEDAEASLRLVAAAVVRDFVVVERRESVFSARNFRKRIRGRDVRTVIYLPRVRYDRVKPEALTHSGPGATGERAMHQVAPHLRRAQKPTNEQLLLAKQYGFHVPEGFTFVRGHDRGGLAEADRVRVYRSRSASQMIFTEMTTAPAGTRPAWFDFEKDCLTILEKRGLRVIHQATNRDGDGGVDLYATAPDGACWVIQCKCWAAHRKVGPEVVRELAGAIQLAAKGATEAARGMLITTSSFTSGAVESALALGYELIDGQQFASLAAAE
;
A
#
# COMPACT_ATOMS: atom_id res chain seq x y z
N MET A 1 -37.23 -15.10 -7.07
CA MET A 1 -37.92 -15.16 -5.76
C MET A 1 -38.43 -16.56 -5.45
N THR A 2 -39.28 -17.18 -6.28
CA THR A 2 -39.76 -18.56 -6.05
C THR A 2 -38.62 -19.56 -5.89
N GLU A 3 -37.65 -19.57 -6.81
CA GLU A 3 -36.46 -20.44 -6.71
C GLU A 3 -35.66 -20.24 -5.42
N VAL A 4 -35.55 -18.99 -4.93
CA VAL A 4 -34.86 -18.66 -3.67
C VAL A 4 -35.61 -19.24 -2.48
N PHE A 5 -36.94 -19.20 -2.49
CA PHE A 5 -37.77 -19.72 -1.41
C PHE A 5 -37.91 -21.24 -1.44
N ASP A 6 -37.86 -21.84 -2.62
CA ASP A 6 -37.84 -23.30 -2.75
C ASP A 6 -36.52 -23.85 -2.22
N ALA A 7 -35.40 -23.16 -2.48
CA ALA A 7 -34.09 -23.51 -1.96
C ALA A 7 -33.92 -23.20 -0.46
N ALA A 8 -34.54 -22.14 0.04
CA ALA A 8 -34.48 -21.73 1.45
C ALA A 8 -35.85 -21.26 1.98
N PRO A 9 -36.74 -22.19 2.40
CA PRO A 9 -38.10 -21.85 2.86
C PRO A 9 -38.15 -20.93 4.08
N ALA A 10 -37.08 -20.90 4.90
CA ALA A 10 -36.95 -20.01 6.04
C ALA A 10 -36.96 -18.53 5.61
N LEU A 11 -36.39 -18.19 4.44
CA LEU A 11 -36.40 -16.82 3.91
C LEU A 11 -37.81 -16.31 3.63
N ARG A 12 -38.70 -17.19 3.16
CA ARG A 12 -40.11 -16.84 2.95
C ARG A 12 -40.80 -16.49 4.27
N ARG A 13 -40.58 -17.29 5.33
CA ARG A 13 -41.15 -17.02 6.66
C ARG A 13 -40.63 -15.71 7.22
N TRP A 14 -39.33 -15.47 7.08
CA TRP A 14 -38.69 -14.24 7.52
C TRP A 14 -39.25 -13.00 6.81
N LEU A 15 -39.35 -13.00 5.47
CA LEU A 15 -39.91 -11.85 4.74
C LEU A 15 -41.38 -11.58 5.07
N ILE A 16 -42.19 -12.63 5.32
CA ILE A 16 -43.57 -12.46 5.78
C ILE A 16 -43.61 -11.82 7.18
N ALA A 17 -42.71 -12.22 8.07
CA ALA A 17 -42.60 -11.63 9.41
C ALA A 17 -42.06 -10.19 9.37
N LEU A 18 -41.18 -9.88 8.42
CA LEU A 18 -40.58 -8.56 8.24
C LEU A 18 -41.56 -7.55 7.63
N ALA A 19 -42.22 -7.91 6.53
CA ALA A 19 -42.97 -6.98 5.68
C ALA A 19 -44.28 -7.57 5.11
N GLY A 20 -44.75 -8.71 5.64
CA GLY A 20 -46.02 -9.30 5.25
C GLY A 20 -47.24 -8.54 5.79
N PRO A 21 -48.46 -9.09 5.64
CA PRO A 21 -49.70 -8.43 6.06
C PRO A 21 -49.83 -8.14 7.56
N SER A 22 -48.98 -8.76 8.38
CA SER A 22 -48.95 -8.59 9.84
C SER A 22 -47.50 -8.67 10.32
N PRO A 23 -46.69 -7.62 10.09
CA PRO A 23 -45.28 -7.63 10.40
C PRO A 23 -45.05 -7.69 11.92
N SER A 24 -43.99 -8.37 12.34
CA SER A 24 -43.61 -8.53 13.74
C SER A 24 -42.10 -8.53 13.87
N ALA A 25 -41.56 -7.49 14.52
CA ALA A 25 -40.13 -7.33 14.73
C ALA A 25 -39.52 -8.55 15.45
N LYS A 26 -40.21 -9.08 16.47
CA LYS A 26 -39.75 -10.26 17.20
C LYS A 26 -39.71 -11.51 16.31
N LEU A 27 -40.79 -11.81 15.58
CA LEU A 27 -40.82 -12.99 14.70
C LEU A 27 -39.81 -12.87 13.56
N SER A 28 -39.60 -11.65 13.04
CA SER A 28 -38.59 -11.36 12.03
C SER A 28 -37.18 -11.60 12.58
N TYR A 29 -36.90 -11.10 13.78
CA TYR A 29 -35.63 -11.31 14.48
C TYR A 29 -35.34 -12.79 14.73
N ASP A 30 -36.29 -13.52 15.33
CA ASP A 30 -36.15 -14.94 15.65
C ASP A 30 -35.93 -15.78 14.38
N ALA A 31 -36.70 -15.51 13.31
CA ALA A 31 -36.53 -16.19 12.02
C ALA A 31 -35.19 -15.87 11.36
N CYS A 32 -34.70 -14.63 11.46
CA CYS A 32 -33.40 -14.24 10.93
C CYS A 32 -32.25 -14.88 11.73
N PHE A 33 -32.38 -15.01 13.05
CA PHE A 33 -31.44 -15.76 13.89
C PHE A 33 -31.34 -17.23 13.46
N GLU A 34 -32.47 -17.88 13.17
CA GLU A 34 -32.47 -19.25 12.62
C GLU A 34 -31.78 -19.31 11.25
N ILE A 35 -32.06 -18.34 10.36
CA ILE A 35 -31.43 -18.27 9.02
C ILE A 35 -29.92 -18.17 9.14
N LEU A 36 -29.39 -17.28 9.99
CA LEU A 36 -27.94 -17.09 10.17
C LEU A 36 -27.21 -18.32 10.74
N HIS A 37 -27.95 -19.25 11.39
CA HIS A 37 -27.40 -20.52 11.88
C HIS A 37 -27.54 -21.68 10.89
N ASP A 38 -28.20 -21.46 9.75
CA ASP A 38 -28.26 -22.41 8.64
C ASP A 38 -27.37 -21.91 7.50
N PRO A 39 -26.24 -22.60 7.19
CA PRO A 39 -25.31 -22.14 6.18
C PRO A 39 -25.92 -22.01 4.77
N SER A 40 -26.88 -22.88 4.42
CA SER A 40 -27.55 -22.82 3.11
C SER A 40 -28.50 -21.62 3.08
N ALA A 41 -29.31 -21.43 4.13
CA ALA A 41 -30.24 -20.31 4.20
C ALA A 41 -29.49 -18.96 4.24
N THR A 42 -28.38 -18.88 4.97
CA THR A 42 -27.51 -17.69 5.04
C THR A 42 -26.93 -17.36 3.67
N TYR A 43 -26.44 -18.35 2.92
CA TYR A 43 -25.99 -18.14 1.54
C TYR A 43 -27.10 -17.58 0.65
N HIS A 44 -28.30 -18.16 0.70
CA HIS A 44 -29.43 -17.66 -0.09
C HIS A 44 -29.90 -16.28 0.37
N LEU A 45 -29.79 -15.94 1.65
CA LEU A 45 -30.05 -14.60 2.17
C LEU A 45 -29.11 -13.59 1.52
N VAL A 46 -27.80 -13.79 1.70
CA VAL A 46 -26.76 -12.82 1.31
C VAL A 46 -26.56 -12.79 -0.19
N ALA A 47 -26.36 -13.95 -0.84
CA ALA A 47 -25.95 -14.02 -2.24
C ALA A 47 -27.13 -13.94 -3.24
N ARG A 48 -28.37 -14.21 -2.80
CA ARG A 48 -29.54 -14.24 -3.70
C ARG A 48 -30.61 -13.23 -3.32
N LEU A 49 -31.10 -13.28 -2.08
CA LEU A 49 -32.26 -12.49 -1.67
C LEU A 49 -31.94 -10.99 -1.63
N VAL A 50 -30.88 -10.59 -0.93
CA VAL A 50 -30.48 -9.16 -0.84
C VAL A 50 -30.22 -8.58 -2.24
N PHE A 51 -29.52 -9.31 -3.10
CA PHE A 51 -29.30 -8.89 -4.50
C PHE A 51 -30.63 -8.74 -5.27
N THR A 52 -31.55 -9.69 -5.10
CA THR A 52 -32.86 -9.65 -5.75
C THR A 52 -33.71 -8.47 -5.25
N LEU A 53 -33.69 -8.18 -3.95
CA LEU A 53 -34.41 -7.05 -3.37
C LEU A 53 -33.88 -5.71 -3.89
N ASN A 54 -32.56 -5.56 -4.01
CA ASN A 54 -31.94 -4.38 -4.62
C ASN A 54 -32.40 -4.19 -6.08
N THR A 55 -32.56 -5.28 -6.84
CA THR A 55 -33.04 -5.23 -8.23
C THR A 55 -34.47 -4.69 -8.35
N PHE A 56 -35.32 -4.91 -7.33
CA PHE A 56 -36.69 -4.41 -7.32
C PHE A 56 -36.83 -2.93 -6.97
N GLY A 57 -35.75 -2.27 -6.52
CA GLY A 57 -35.75 -0.84 -6.21
C GLY A 57 -36.60 -0.44 -4.99
N ASP A 58 -37.04 -1.40 -4.16
CA ASP A 58 -37.72 -1.12 -2.89
C ASP A 58 -36.68 -0.93 -1.78
N PHE A 59 -36.15 0.29 -1.70
CA PHE A 59 -35.09 0.65 -0.74
C PHE A 59 -35.53 0.48 0.72
N HIS A 60 -36.82 0.67 1.03
CA HIS A 60 -37.32 0.48 2.39
C HIS A 60 -37.27 -0.99 2.81
N LEU A 61 -37.68 -1.90 1.93
CA LEU A 61 -37.61 -3.33 2.20
C LEU A 61 -36.16 -3.83 2.27
N VAL A 62 -35.29 -3.35 1.39
CA VAL A 62 -33.84 -3.66 1.45
C VAL A 62 -33.25 -3.20 2.78
N TRP A 63 -33.52 -1.97 3.21
CA TRP A 63 -33.03 -1.47 4.49
C TRP A 63 -33.59 -2.25 5.67
N ALA A 64 -34.89 -2.53 5.70
CA ALA A 64 -35.48 -3.32 6.79
C ALA A 64 -34.86 -4.72 6.87
N ALA A 65 -34.58 -5.35 5.73
CA ALA A 65 -33.92 -6.65 5.65
C ALA A 65 -32.47 -6.58 6.19
N SER A 66 -31.67 -5.61 5.73
CA SER A 66 -30.29 -5.41 6.19
C SER A 66 -30.23 -5.13 7.69
N HIS A 67 -30.99 -4.15 8.19
CA HIS A 67 -30.97 -3.76 9.61
C HIS A 67 -31.43 -4.90 10.53
N THR A 68 -32.40 -5.71 10.09
CA THR A 68 -32.82 -6.89 10.88
C THR A 68 -31.67 -7.88 11.01
N MET A 69 -30.98 -8.18 9.90
CA MET A 69 -29.84 -9.08 9.92
C MET A 69 -28.67 -8.55 10.76
N GLU A 70 -28.33 -7.28 10.58
CA GLU A 70 -27.30 -6.59 11.37
C GLU A 70 -27.62 -6.61 12.87
N SER A 71 -28.88 -6.38 13.24
CA SER A 71 -29.33 -6.47 14.64
C SER A 71 -29.16 -7.87 15.23
N VAL A 72 -29.46 -8.91 14.44
CA VAL A 72 -29.28 -10.31 14.89
C VAL A 72 -27.80 -10.64 15.04
N LEU A 73 -26.91 -10.12 14.18
CA LEU A 73 -25.46 -10.33 14.33
C LEU A 73 -24.89 -9.75 15.63
N LEU A 74 -25.58 -8.78 16.25
CA LEU A 74 -25.22 -8.22 17.55
C LEU A 74 -25.70 -9.06 18.75
N ASP A 75 -26.48 -10.12 18.52
CA ASP A 75 -27.04 -10.96 19.58
C ASP A 75 -25.96 -11.47 20.54
N GLU A 76 -26.23 -11.42 21.85
CA GLU A 76 -25.29 -11.84 22.90
C GLU A 76 -24.86 -13.31 22.76
N ARG A 77 -25.71 -14.16 22.17
CA ARG A 77 -25.43 -15.57 21.91
C ARG A 77 -24.38 -15.76 20.80
N ILE A 78 -24.26 -14.78 19.90
CA ILE A 78 -23.31 -14.78 18.79
C ILE A 78 -22.02 -14.05 19.21
N THR A 79 -22.17 -12.86 19.78
CA THR A 79 -21.06 -11.97 20.13
C THR A 79 -20.43 -12.29 21.49
N ALA A 80 -21.02 -13.19 22.27
CA ALA A 80 -20.65 -13.45 23.66
C ALA A 80 -20.52 -12.14 24.45
N TRP A 81 -21.61 -11.39 24.52
CA TRP A 81 -21.68 -10.07 25.19
C TRP A 81 -20.68 -9.04 24.62
N GLY A 82 -20.50 -9.04 23.30
CA GLY A 82 -19.60 -8.10 22.62
C GLY A 82 -18.10 -8.42 22.73
N SER A 83 -17.73 -9.59 23.26
CA SER A 83 -16.33 -10.04 23.35
C SER A 83 -15.83 -10.76 22.09
N ARG A 84 -16.73 -11.05 21.15
CA ARG A 84 -16.43 -11.76 19.91
C ARG A 84 -17.05 -11.05 18.71
N ARG A 85 -16.25 -10.91 17.66
CA ARG A 85 -16.69 -10.42 16.34
C ARG A 85 -17.31 -11.56 15.55
N PRO A 86 -18.57 -11.45 15.08
CA PRO A 86 -19.14 -12.40 14.14
C PRO A 86 -18.57 -12.22 12.74
N TRP A 87 -18.59 -13.28 11.94
CA TRP A 87 -18.27 -13.27 10.52
C TRP A 87 -18.87 -14.48 9.81
N LEU A 88 -18.90 -14.48 8.48
CA LEU A 88 -19.50 -15.54 7.66
C LEU A 88 -18.41 -16.27 6.88
N GLU A 89 -18.20 -17.55 7.19
CA GLU A 89 -17.24 -18.42 6.50
C GLU A 89 -17.87 -19.04 5.25
N ASN A 90 -17.23 -18.86 4.10
CA ASN A 90 -17.59 -19.58 2.90
C ASN A 90 -17.11 -21.03 2.97
N ILE A 91 -18.05 -21.95 3.20
CA ILE A 91 -17.79 -23.39 3.27
C ILE A 91 -18.04 -24.11 1.92
N GLY A 92 -18.05 -23.34 0.82
CA GLY A 92 -18.21 -23.79 -0.56
C GLY A 92 -19.66 -24.05 -0.99
N HIS A 93 -20.49 -24.57 -0.10
CA HIS A 93 -21.91 -24.88 -0.36
C HIS A 93 -22.88 -24.08 0.55
N GLY A 94 -22.35 -23.10 1.29
CA GLY A 94 -23.09 -22.28 2.24
C GLY A 94 -22.20 -21.22 2.89
N LEU A 95 -22.80 -20.37 3.71
CA LEU A 95 -22.11 -19.37 4.54
C LEU A 95 -22.34 -19.69 6.01
N ALA A 96 -21.32 -20.20 6.70
CA ALA A 96 -21.43 -20.56 8.11
C ALA A 96 -21.14 -19.35 9.01
N LEU A 97 -22.05 -19.05 9.94
CA LEU A 97 -21.80 -18.04 10.97
C LEU A 97 -20.71 -18.53 11.93
N ARG A 98 -19.66 -17.72 12.07
CA ARG A 98 -18.55 -17.88 13.00
C ARG A 98 -18.45 -16.65 13.89
N SER A 99 -17.69 -16.78 14.97
CA SER A 99 -17.24 -15.62 15.73
C SER A 99 -15.84 -15.85 16.25
N GLU A 100 -15.05 -14.78 16.36
CA GLU A 100 -13.67 -14.79 16.85
C GLU A 100 -13.48 -13.78 18.00
N PRO A 101 -12.59 -14.05 18.98
CA PRO A 101 -12.33 -13.11 20.07
C PRO A 101 -11.88 -11.73 19.55
N LEU A 102 -12.41 -10.68 20.17
CA LEU A 102 -11.85 -9.34 20.10
C LEU A 102 -10.77 -9.16 21.16
N ASP A 103 -9.80 -8.29 20.90
CA ASP A 103 -8.87 -7.85 21.91
C ASP A 103 -9.56 -6.89 22.90
N MET A 104 -10.07 -7.46 23.99
CA MET A 104 -10.73 -6.70 25.05
C MET A 104 -9.77 -5.85 25.89
N SER A 105 -8.46 -5.90 25.62
CA SER A 105 -7.46 -5.00 26.22
C SER A 105 -7.22 -3.72 25.41
N ALA A 106 -7.82 -3.61 24.22
CA ALA A 106 -7.77 -2.42 23.38
C ALA A 106 -8.45 -1.19 24.04
N PRO A 107 -8.16 0.04 23.56
CA PRO A 107 -8.84 1.24 24.04
C PRO A 107 -10.37 1.08 23.98
N LEU A 108 -11.05 1.47 25.08
CA LEU A 108 -12.49 1.31 25.19
C LEU A 108 -13.27 2.03 24.07
N ASP A 109 -12.73 3.15 23.59
CA ASP A 109 -13.34 3.91 22.50
C ASP A 109 -13.29 3.15 21.18
N ASP A 110 -12.21 2.42 20.86
CA ASP A 110 -12.14 1.58 19.66
C ASP A 110 -13.11 0.40 19.73
N ILE A 111 -13.26 -0.23 20.91
CA ILE A 111 -14.23 -1.31 21.14
C ILE A 111 -15.67 -0.79 20.99
N ARG A 112 -15.97 0.37 21.59
CA ARG A 112 -17.29 1.01 21.46
C ARG A 112 -17.59 1.38 20.03
N GLU A 113 -16.62 1.96 19.34
CA GLU A 113 -16.76 2.40 17.96
C GLU A 113 -16.98 1.23 17.01
N PHE A 114 -16.28 0.11 17.21
CA PHE A 114 -16.52 -1.13 16.47
C PHE A 114 -17.99 -1.55 16.52
N TRP A 115 -18.60 -1.57 17.71
CA TRP A 115 -20.00 -1.94 17.85
C TRP A 115 -20.97 -0.82 17.42
N ARG A 116 -20.55 0.45 17.45
CA ARG A 116 -21.36 1.60 17.02
C ARG A 116 -21.46 1.73 15.51
N ILE A 117 -20.37 1.46 14.78
CA ILE A 117 -20.35 1.49 13.31
C ILE A 117 -21.23 0.38 12.72
N GLY A 118 -21.49 -0.68 13.48
CA GLY A 118 -22.30 -1.81 13.04
C GLY A 118 -21.48 -2.81 12.23
N LEU A 119 -22.17 -3.84 11.74
CA LEU A 119 -21.57 -4.97 11.04
C LEU A 119 -22.11 -5.04 9.61
N GLU A 120 -21.40 -4.43 8.67
CA GLU A 120 -21.80 -4.48 7.27
C GLU A 120 -21.45 -5.82 6.63
N ILE A 121 -22.32 -6.31 5.74
CA ILE A 121 -22.17 -7.61 5.07
C ILE A 121 -20.80 -7.76 4.40
N ASP A 122 -20.35 -6.72 3.71
CA ASP A 122 -19.09 -6.71 2.97
C ASP A 122 -17.87 -6.90 3.89
N ASP A 123 -17.99 -6.52 5.17
CA ASP A 123 -16.94 -6.72 6.18
C ASP A 123 -17.01 -8.10 6.85
N LEU A 124 -18.09 -8.85 6.68
CA LEU A 124 -18.35 -10.13 7.36
C LEU A 124 -17.93 -11.34 6.54
N LEU A 125 -18.02 -11.28 5.22
CA LEU A 125 -17.71 -12.40 4.34
C LEU A 125 -16.21 -12.75 4.38
N ASP A 126 -15.91 -13.96 4.85
CA ASP A 126 -14.56 -14.48 5.07
C ASP A 126 -13.66 -13.52 5.85
N ALA A 127 -14.24 -12.83 6.83
CA ALA A 127 -13.54 -11.86 7.67
C ALA A 127 -12.49 -12.52 8.57
N GLY A 128 -12.75 -13.75 9.05
CA GLY A 128 -11.88 -14.49 9.96
C GLY A 128 -10.40 -14.54 9.54
N PRO A 129 -10.06 -14.98 8.32
CA PRO A 129 -8.67 -14.99 7.86
C PRO A 129 -8.06 -13.59 7.62
N ARG A 130 -8.88 -12.53 7.52
CA ARG A 130 -8.47 -11.15 7.15
C ARG A 130 -8.29 -10.22 8.34
N PHE A 131 -8.96 -10.52 9.45
CA PHE A 131 -8.94 -9.70 10.68
C PHE A 131 -8.35 -10.46 11.86
N ALA A 132 -7.40 -9.82 12.53
CA ALA A 132 -6.89 -10.22 13.83
C ALA A 132 -7.76 -9.62 14.96
N PRO A 133 -7.67 -10.14 16.19
CA PRO A 133 -8.42 -9.62 17.34
C PRO A 133 -8.24 -8.12 17.63
N HIS A 134 -7.12 -7.53 17.20
CA HIS A 134 -6.77 -6.12 17.39
C HIS A 134 -7.11 -5.22 16.20
N ASP A 135 -7.70 -5.75 15.12
CA ASP A 135 -8.08 -4.93 13.98
C ASP A 135 -9.42 -4.23 14.25
N PHE A 136 -9.38 -2.96 14.64
CA PHE A 136 -10.57 -2.12 14.86
C PHE A 136 -10.79 -1.14 13.69
N PRO A 137 -12.04 -0.77 13.38
CA PRO A 137 -12.32 0.19 12.32
C PRO A 137 -11.90 1.60 12.73
N VAL A 138 -11.50 2.42 11.75
CA VAL A 138 -11.28 3.86 11.99
C VAL A 138 -12.62 4.48 12.40
N PRO A 139 -12.66 5.31 13.45
CA PRO A 139 -13.89 5.97 13.85
C PRO A 139 -14.53 6.75 12.71
N PHE A 140 -15.82 6.54 12.51
CA PHE A 140 -16.52 7.07 11.34
C PHE A 140 -16.45 8.61 11.27
N ALA A 141 -16.54 9.27 12.42
CA ALA A 141 -16.42 10.72 12.54
C ALA A 141 -15.02 11.23 12.13
N THR A 142 -13.96 10.46 12.39
CA THR A 142 -12.59 10.77 11.98
C THR A 142 -12.46 10.72 10.47
N VAL A 143 -13.03 9.70 9.83
CA VAL A 143 -13.06 9.55 8.37
C VAL A 143 -13.82 10.71 7.73
N SER A 144 -15.07 10.95 8.13
CA SER A 144 -15.89 12.05 7.61
C SER A 144 -15.22 13.41 7.73
N LYS A 145 -14.62 13.70 8.89
CA LYS A 145 -13.89 14.96 9.11
C LYS A 145 -12.65 15.09 8.23
N ALA A 146 -11.89 14.01 8.05
CA ALA A 146 -10.69 14.02 7.22
C ALA A 146 -11.01 14.21 5.72
N PHE A 147 -12.19 13.78 5.28
CA PHE A 147 -12.65 13.86 3.89
C PHE A 147 -13.59 15.03 3.59
N GLU A 148 -13.94 15.85 4.58
CA GLU A 148 -14.90 16.95 4.45
C GLU A 148 -14.58 17.89 3.28
N SER A 149 -13.29 18.23 3.10
CA SER A 149 -12.80 19.12 2.05
C SER A 149 -12.38 18.42 0.76
N VAL A 150 -12.46 17.09 0.68
CA VAL A 150 -12.04 16.35 -0.52
C VAL A 150 -13.03 16.59 -1.67
N LYS A 151 -12.47 16.85 -2.85
CA LYS A 151 -13.18 17.06 -4.11
C LYS A 151 -12.38 16.42 -5.23
N LEU A 152 -13.06 15.72 -6.13
CA LEU A 152 -12.43 15.16 -7.32
C LEU A 152 -11.99 16.27 -8.27
N ASP A 153 -10.89 16.01 -8.99
CA ASP A 153 -10.53 16.78 -10.19
C ASP A 153 -11.34 16.23 -11.38
N GLY A 154 -12.60 16.66 -11.49
CA GLY A 154 -13.57 16.16 -12.46
C GLY A 154 -14.92 15.84 -11.82
N THR A 155 -15.74 15.07 -12.54
CA THR A 155 -17.01 14.58 -12.01
C THR A 155 -16.88 13.19 -11.38
N VAL A 156 -17.83 12.82 -10.52
CA VAL A 156 -17.92 11.45 -9.99
C VAL A 156 -18.03 10.43 -11.14
N ASP A 157 -18.79 10.75 -12.19
CA ASP A 157 -18.93 9.89 -13.39
C ASP A 157 -17.59 9.67 -14.13
N ASP A 158 -16.71 10.67 -14.18
CA ASP A 158 -15.38 10.53 -14.77
C ASP A 158 -14.50 9.58 -13.92
N ALA A 159 -14.63 9.67 -12.60
CA ALA A 159 -13.95 8.78 -11.67
C ALA A 159 -14.48 7.34 -11.80
N GLU A 160 -15.80 7.13 -11.88
CA GLU A 160 -16.41 5.81 -12.12
C GLU A 160 -15.97 5.19 -13.44
N THR A 161 -15.91 6.00 -14.50
CA THR A 161 -15.41 5.58 -15.81
C THR A 161 -13.95 5.14 -15.71
N THR A 162 -13.14 5.88 -14.95
CA THR A 162 -11.74 5.54 -14.72
C THR A 162 -11.57 4.26 -13.90
N ILE A 163 -12.34 4.11 -12.82
CA ILE A 163 -12.37 2.88 -12.00
C ILE A 163 -12.73 1.69 -12.88
N SER A 164 -13.83 1.79 -13.63
CA SER A 164 -14.31 0.73 -14.52
C SER A 164 -13.24 0.34 -15.54
N ARG A 165 -12.54 1.31 -16.13
CA ARG A 165 -11.44 1.06 -17.06
C ARG A 165 -10.25 0.35 -16.39
N LEU A 166 -9.85 0.79 -15.19
CA LEU A 166 -8.75 0.17 -14.44
C LEU A 166 -9.08 -1.28 -14.06
N LEU A 167 -10.31 -1.54 -13.61
CA LEU A 167 -10.74 -2.86 -13.20
C LEU A 167 -10.98 -3.79 -14.39
N ALA A 168 -11.50 -3.30 -15.53
CA ALA A 168 -11.60 -4.08 -16.76
C ALA A 168 -10.21 -4.48 -17.29
N GLU A 169 -9.23 -3.57 -17.21
CA GLU A 169 -7.83 -3.89 -17.49
C GLU A 169 -7.31 -4.96 -16.51
N ALA A 170 -7.57 -4.79 -15.21
CA ALA A 170 -7.20 -5.74 -14.16
C ALA A 170 -7.79 -7.14 -14.40
N GLN A 171 -9.06 -7.23 -14.78
CA GLN A 171 -9.75 -8.48 -15.07
C GLN A 171 -9.20 -9.15 -16.34
N SER A 172 -9.04 -8.39 -17.43
CA SER A 172 -8.61 -8.92 -18.73
C SER A 172 -7.12 -9.27 -18.80
N ALA A 173 -6.28 -8.57 -18.04
CA ALA A 173 -4.83 -8.75 -18.03
C ALA A 173 -4.29 -9.31 -16.70
N ARG A 174 -5.15 -9.97 -15.91
CA ARG A 174 -4.78 -10.63 -14.65
C ARG A 174 -3.75 -11.73 -14.89
N LEU A 175 -2.51 -11.48 -14.46
CA LEU A 175 -1.40 -12.43 -14.60
C LEU A 175 -0.74 -12.76 -13.26
N TRP A 176 -0.99 -11.97 -12.22
CA TRP A 176 -0.38 -12.07 -10.90
C TRP A 176 -1.42 -12.02 -9.79
N SER A 177 -1.02 -12.52 -8.63
CA SER A 177 -1.75 -12.38 -7.36
C SER A 177 -1.00 -11.47 -6.39
N ILE A 178 -1.74 -10.86 -5.48
CA ILE A 178 -1.29 -10.01 -4.40
C ILE A 178 -0.84 -10.91 -3.23
N PRO A 179 0.37 -10.70 -2.69
CA PRO A 179 0.77 -11.39 -1.47
C PRO A 179 -0.24 -11.14 -0.34
N TRP A 180 -0.64 -12.20 0.36
CA TRP A 180 -1.61 -12.10 1.46
C TRP A 180 -1.17 -11.08 2.51
N GLY A 181 -2.02 -10.09 2.81
CA GLY A 181 -1.72 -9.03 3.76
C GLY A 181 -0.69 -8.01 3.27
N ALA A 182 -0.49 -7.89 1.95
CA ALA A 182 0.44 -6.91 1.38
C ALA A 182 0.09 -5.50 1.87
N ARG A 183 1.05 -4.83 2.53
CA ARG A 183 0.90 -3.46 3.04
C ARG A 183 1.47 -2.48 2.03
N VAL A 184 0.62 -1.68 1.40
CA VAL A 184 0.97 -0.61 0.47
C VAL A 184 0.99 0.71 1.22
N GLU A 185 2.02 1.54 1.05
CA GLU A 185 2.04 2.89 1.58
C GLU A 185 1.12 3.80 0.76
N ILE A 186 0.25 4.51 1.45
CA ILE A 186 -0.75 5.43 0.88
C ILE A 186 -0.72 6.71 1.73
N ALA A 187 -0.92 7.86 1.12
CA ALA A 187 -1.04 9.13 1.84
C ALA A 187 -2.32 9.84 1.38
N PHE A 188 -3.47 9.37 1.84
CA PHE A 188 -4.77 9.84 1.40
C PHE A 188 -5.74 9.98 2.60
N GLY A 189 -6.25 11.19 2.83
CA GLY A 189 -7.05 11.49 4.01
C GLY A 189 -6.33 11.12 5.32
N PRO A 190 -6.97 10.35 6.22
CA PRO A 190 -6.36 9.89 7.48
C PRO A 190 -5.44 8.66 7.29
N PHE A 191 -5.37 8.10 6.08
CA PHE A 191 -4.74 6.81 5.85
C PHE A 191 -3.27 6.94 5.45
N VAL A 192 -2.43 6.13 6.09
CA VAL A 192 -0.97 6.05 5.89
C VAL A 192 -0.54 4.76 5.17
N ALA A 193 -1.44 3.80 5.05
CA ALA A 193 -1.21 2.55 4.35
C ALA A 193 -2.51 1.90 3.88
N MET A 194 -2.40 0.83 3.09
CA MET A 194 -3.48 -0.08 2.74
C MET A 194 -2.99 -1.50 2.79
N ARG A 195 -3.67 -2.36 3.54
CA ARG A 195 -3.41 -3.80 3.63
C ARG A 195 -4.41 -4.53 2.73
N ILE A 196 -3.93 -5.45 1.90
CA ILE A 196 -4.78 -6.12 0.89
C ILE A 196 -4.78 -7.63 1.09
N PHE A 197 -5.97 -8.22 1.00
CA PHE A 197 -6.20 -9.66 0.99
C PHE A 197 -6.92 -10.06 -0.29
N GLU A 198 -6.38 -11.04 -1.02
CA GLU A 198 -6.97 -11.56 -2.25
C GLU A 198 -7.52 -12.95 -2.01
N ASP A 199 -8.76 -13.18 -2.44
CA ASP A 199 -9.40 -14.48 -2.55
C ASP A 199 -10.07 -14.62 -3.92
N ASP A 200 -9.51 -15.49 -4.77
CA ASP A 200 -9.98 -15.78 -6.14
C ASP A 200 -10.27 -14.58 -7.07
N GLY A 201 -9.71 -13.40 -6.80
CA GLY A 201 -9.96 -12.18 -7.59
C GLY A 201 -11.01 -11.25 -6.99
N GLU A 202 -11.48 -11.58 -5.80
CA GLU A 202 -12.08 -10.64 -4.86
C GLU A 202 -10.98 -10.14 -3.92
N PHE A 203 -10.94 -8.83 -3.70
CA PHE A 203 -9.90 -8.15 -2.95
C PHE A 203 -10.53 -7.33 -1.83
N SER A 204 -10.09 -7.60 -0.61
CA SER A 204 -10.43 -6.80 0.55
C SER A 204 -9.28 -5.83 0.84
N CYS A 205 -9.54 -4.54 0.60
CA CYS A 205 -8.55 -3.47 0.74
C CYS A 205 -8.83 -2.68 2.03
N HIS A 206 -7.97 -2.84 3.03
CA HIS A 206 -8.08 -2.18 4.33
C HIS A 206 -7.19 -0.95 4.34
N PHE A 207 -7.75 0.24 4.18
CA PHE A 207 -7.04 1.51 4.38
C PHE A 207 -6.76 1.70 5.87
N LEU A 208 -5.50 1.93 6.23
CA LEU A 208 -5.02 1.95 7.60
C LEU A 208 -4.61 3.35 8.02
N ASP A 209 -5.09 3.80 9.17
CA ASP A 209 -4.61 5.04 9.80
C ASP A 209 -3.27 4.82 10.54
N ALA A 210 -2.79 5.86 11.23
CA ALA A 210 -1.52 5.78 11.97
C ALA A 210 -1.54 4.83 13.17
N GLU A 211 -2.73 4.41 13.64
CA GLU A 211 -2.94 3.46 14.73
C GLU A 211 -3.26 2.05 14.20
N ASP A 212 -3.08 1.82 12.89
CA ASP A 212 -3.42 0.57 12.18
C ASP A 212 -4.91 0.18 12.25
N ARG A 213 -5.80 1.14 12.54
CA ARG A 213 -7.25 0.94 12.40
C ARG A 213 -7.66 0.96 10.94
N TYR A 214 -8.67 0.18 10.57
CA TYR A 214 -9.03 -0.07 9.17
C TYR A 214 -10.27 0.68 8.69
N PHE A 215 -10.28 1.00 7.40
CA PHE A 215 -11.46 1.35 6.63
C PHE A 215 -11.49 0.47 5.38
N HIS A 216 -12.59 -0.23 5.15
CA HIS A 216 -12.66 -1.27 4.12
C HIS A 216 -13.18 -0.72 2.78
N VAL A 217 -12.50 -1.12 1.70
CA VAL A 217 -12.94 -0.98 0.32
C VAL A 217 -12.82 -2.37 -0.33
N ALA A 218 -13.90 -2.87 -0.90
CA ALA A 218 -13.89 -4.13 -1.63
C ALA A 218 -13.68 -3.88 -3.13
N VAL A 219 -12.89 -4.74 -3.78
CA VAL A 219 -12.68 -4.73 -5.24
C VAL A 219 -12.90 -6.13 -5.76
N GLY A 220 -13.83 -6.31 -6.70
CA GLY A 220 -14.17 -7.61 -7.28
C GLY A 220 -13.89 -7.65 -8.77
N LEU A 221 -13.09 -8.63 -9.20
CA LEU A 221 -12.77 -8.89 -10.61
C LEU A 221 -13.47 -10.13 -11.16
N VAL A 222 -14.21 -10.90 -10.34
CA VAL A 222 -14.91 -12.10 -10.82
C VAL A 222 -16.22 -11.75 -11.51
N GLY A 223 -16.91 -10.72 -11.02
CA GLY A 223 -18.16 -10.23 -11.61
C GLY A 223 -17.96 -9.56 -12.98
N GLU A 224 -19.01 -9.58 -13.81
CA GLU A 224 -19.07 -8.82 -15.07
C GLU A 224 -20.26 -7.83 -15.00
N PRO A 225 -20.01 -6.51 -14.96
CA PRO A 225 -18.69 -5.85 -14.96
C PRO A 225 -17.95 -5.99 -13.61
N PRO A 226 -16.60 -5.87 -13.60
CA PRO A 226 -15.84 -5.80 -12.35
C PRO A 226 -16.17 -4.50 -11.61
N ARG A 227 -16.07 -4.51 -10.28
CA ARG A 227 -16.60 -3.43 -9.43
C ARG A 227 -15.73 -3.14 -8.22
N ALA A 228 -15.84 -1.91 -7.70
CA ALA A 228 -15.32 -1.55 -6.39
C ALA A 228 -16.44 -0.95 -5.54
N SER A 229 -16.53 -1.32 -4.27
CA SER A 229 -17.46 -0.75 -3.29
C SER A 229 -16.71 -0.23 -2.07
N SER A 230 -17.19 0.89 -1.54
CA SER A 230 -16.70 1.52 -0.31
C SER A 230 -17.89 1.75 0.60
N LYS A 231 -17.64 1.85 1.91
CA LYS A 231 -18.62 2.41 2.84
C LYS A 231 -18.95 3.84 2.45
N ARG A 232 -20.19 4.26 2.74
CA ARG A 232 -20.63 5.63 2.54
C ARG A 232 -19.86 6.58 3.44
N VAL A 233 -19.46 7.73 2.90
CA VAL A 233 -18.80 8.79 3.65
C VAL A 233 -19.71 10.00 3.63
N TYR A 234 -19.89 10.67 4.77
CA TYR A 234 -20.70 11.89 4.83
C TYR A 234 -19.82 13.11 5.10
N ARG A 235 -20.29 14.28 4.66
CA ARG A 235 -19.72 15.60 4.98
C ARG A 235 -20.79 16.51 5.55
N VAL A 236 -20.37 17.53 6.31
CA VAL A 236 -21.27 18.57 6.80
C VAL A 236 -21.15 19.77 5.88
N LEU A 237 -22.28 20.26 5.38
CA LEU A 237 -22.36 21.45 4.53
C LEU A 237 -22.65 22.70 5.37
N ASP A 238 -22.44 23.87 4.78
CA ASP A 238 -22.77 25.16 5.39
C ASP A 238 -24.24 25.16 5.86
N GLY A 239 -24.46 25.31 7.17
CA GLY A 239 -25.80 25.23 7.78
C GLY A 239 -26.09 23.93 8.56
N ALA A 240 -25.07 23.08 8.77
CA ALA A 240 -25.17 21.81 9.51
C ALA A 240 -26.03 20.73 8.82
N GLU A 241 -26.22 20.84 7.52
CA GLU A 241 -26.84 19.79 6.71
C GLU A 241 -25.81 18.67 6.45
N ILE A 242 -26.21 17.41 6.67
CA ILE A 242 -25.36 16.24 6.42
C ILE A 242 -25.67 15.74 5.01
N SER A 243 -24.65 15.66 4.16
CA SER A 243 -24.77 15.12 2.80
C SER A 243 -23.79 13.97 2.58
N GLU A 244 -24.10 13.11 1.61
CA GLU A 244 -23.15 12.10 1.12
C GLU A 244 -21.93 12.78 0.49
N ASN A 245 -20.78 12.13 0.59
CA ASN A 245 -19.50 12.59 0.10
C ASN A 245 -19.02 11.65 -1.02
N GLU A 246 -19.74 11.70 -2.14
CA GLU A 246 -19.48 10.88 -3.31
C GLU A 246 -18.05 11.07 -3.86
N ASP A 247 -17.49 12.28 -3.77
CA ASP A 247 -16.09 12.55 -4.11
C ASP A 247 -15.11 11.65 -3.33
N ALA A 248 -15.23 11.62 -2.00
CA ALA A 248 -14.35 10.83 -1.15
C ALA A 248 -14.53 9.33 -1.39
N GLU A 249 -15.78 8.87 -1.55
CA GLU A 249 -16.09 7.48 -1.86
C GLU A 249 -15.50 7.05 -3.20
N ALA A 250 -15.59 7.90 -4.23
CA ALA A 250 -14.99 7.65 -5.53
C ALA A 250 -13.45 7.67 -5.46
N SER A 251 -12.83 8.63 -4.76
CA SER A 251 -11.37 8.66 -4.58
C SER A 251 -10.84 7.41 -3.86
N LEU A 252 -11.52 6.92 -2.82
CA LEU A 252 -11.14 5.69 -2.12
C LEU A 252 -11.16 4.46 -3.05
N ARG A 253 -12.23 4.32 -3.83
CA ARG A 253 -12.38 3.23 -4.81
C ARG A 253 -11.37 3.35 -5.95
N LEU A 254 -11.09 4.55 -6.41
CA LEU A 254 -10.08 4.86 -7.43
C LEU A 254 -8.68 4.44 -6.96
N VAL A 255 -8.30 4.80 -5.73
CA VAL A 255 -7.01 4.40 -5.13
C VAL A 255 -6.92 2.88 -4.99
N ALA A 256 -7.95 2.23 -4.47
CA ALA A 256 -7.98 0.76 -4.34
C ALA A 256 -7.87 0.08 -5.72
N ALA A 257 -8.67 0.51 -6.69
CA ALA A 257 -8.67 -0.01 -8.06
C ALA A 257 -7.30 0.15 -8.74
N ALA A 258 -6.67 1.32 -8.60
CA ALA A 258 -5.34 1.59 -9.15
C ALA A 258 -4.26 0.68 -8.55
N VAL A 259 -4.29 0.48 -7.23
CA VAL A 259 -3.34 -0.42 -6.55
C VAL A 259 -3.56 -1.87 -6.94
N VAL A 260 -4.81 -2.37 -6.91
CA VAL A 260 -5.14 -3.74 -7.33
C VAL A 260 -4.70 -3.95 -8.79
N ARG A 261 -5.05 -3.03 -9.69
CA ARG A 261 -4.61 -3.06 -11.10
C ARG A 261 -3.09 -3.13 -11.21
N ASP A 262 -2.35 -2.32 -10.46
CA ASP A 262 -0.88 -2.31 -10.51
C ASP A 262 -0.23 -3.60 -9.98
N PHE A 263 -0.91 -4.34 -9.09
CA PHE A 263 -0.45 -5.66 -8.68
C PHE A 263 -0.73 -6.74 -9.72
N VAL A 264 -1.92 -6.75 -10.30
CA VAL A 264 -2.42 -7.89 -11.08
C VAL A 264 -2.12 -7.79 -12.58
N VAL A 265 -2.00 -6.56 -13.12
CA VAL A 265 -1.73 -6.28 -14.53
C VAL A 265 -0.24 -6.19 -14.81
N VAL A 266 0.19 -6.81 -15.91
CA VAL A 266 1.57 -6.74 -16.41
C VAL A 266 1.59 -6.09 -17.79
N GLU A 267 2.33 -4.98 -17.95
CA GLU A 267 2.61 -4.39 -19.26
C GLU A 267 3.78 -5.13 -19.93
N ARG A 268 3.62 -5.60 -21.18
CA ARG A 268 4.76 -6.07 -21.99
C ARG A 268 5.55 -4.86 -22.49
N ARG A 269 6.81 -4.73 -22.08
CA ARG A 269 7.83 -3.90 -22.76
C ARG A 269 9.04 -4.76 -23.10
N GLU A 270 9.48 -4.70 -24.36
CA GLU A 270 10.81 -5.13 -24.75
C GLU A 270 11.87 -4.30 -23.99
N SER A 271 12.97 -4.96 -23.64
CA SER A 271 13.92 -4.53 -22.62
C SER A 271 14.49 -3.11 -22.81
N VAL A 272 14.26 -2.23 -21.84
CA VAL A 272 15.28 -1.24 -21.43
C VAL A 272 15.07 -0.97 -19.93
N PHE A 273 16.15 -1.04 -19.15
CA PHE A 273 16.24 -0.86 -17.69
C PHE A 273 16.02 -2.09 -16.81
N SER A 274 17.00 -2.30 -15.93
CA SER A 274 17.15 -3.40 -14.97
C SER A 274 16.74 -2.92 -13.58
N ALA A 275 15.49 -3.13 -13.17
CA ALA A 275 15.08 -2.85 -11.80
C ALA A 275 15.67 -3.94 -10.87
N ARG A 276 16.65 -3.55 -10.04
CA ARG A 276 17.24 -4.42 -9.01
C ARG A 276 16.28 -4.53 -7.82
N ASN A 277 16.01 -5.75 -7.35
CA ASN A 277 15.34 -5.99 -6.08
C ASN A 277 16.19 -5.43 -4.93
N PHE A 278 15.69 -4.44 -4.20
CA PHE A 278 16.37 -3.80 -3.08
C PHE A 278 16.25 -4.65 -1.81
N ARG A 279 17.37 -4.96 -1.14
CA ARG A 279 17.41 -5.59 0.19
C ARG A 279 18.26 -4.72 1.11
N LYS A 280 17.61 -4.02 2.03
CA LYS A 280 18.26 -3.22 3.08
C LYS A 280 18.88 -4.16 4.13
N ARG A 281 20.15 -3.99 4.48
CA ARG A 281 20.75 -4.58 5.71
C ARG A 281 21.32 -3.43 6.52
N ILE A 282 20.58 -2.97 7.53
CA ILE A 282 21.08 -2.04 8.54
C ILE A 282 21.50 -2.86 9.76
N ARG A 283 22.64 -2.50 10.37
CA ARG A 283 23.00 -2.96 11.72
C ARG A 283 22.06 -2.27 12.71
N GLY A 284 21.23 -3.06 13.38
CA GLY A 284 20.09 -2.59 14.18
C GLY A 284 18.81 -2.99 13.47
N ARG A 285 17.96 -3.78 14.14
CA ARG A 285 16.77 -4.42 13.54
C ARG A 285 15.72 -3.38 13.15
N ASP A 286 15.82 -2.86 11.93
CA ASP A 286 14.67 -2.35 11.19
C ASP A 286 14.53 -3.22 9.93
N VAL A 287 13.48 -4.05 9.93
CA VAL A 287 13.33 -5.22 9.05
C VAL A 287 12.44 -4.90 7.83
N ARG A 288 12.18 -3.61 7.59
CA ARG A 288 11.29 -3.11 6.53
C ARG A 288 11.93 -3.22 5.14
N THR A 289 11.31 -3.97 4.23
CA THR A 289 11.70 -4.06 2.81
C THR A 289 10.69 -3.29 1.97
N VAL A 290 11.08 -2.16 1.37
CA VAL A 290 10.20 -1.39 0.48
C VAL A 290 10.23 -1.98 -0.94
N ILE A 291 9.07 -2.29 -1.50
CA ILE A 291 8.86 -2.87 -2.84
C ILE A 291 7.97 -1.91 -3.64
N TYR A 292 8.58 -1.07 -4.47
CA TYR A 292 7.81 -0.35 -5.47
C TYR A 292 7.18 -1.35 -6.42
N LEU A 293 5.86 -1.32 -6.60
CA LEU A 293 5.13 -2.19 -7.51
C LEU A 293 5.57 -1.87 -8.95
N PRO A 294 6.42 -2.69 -9.58
CA PRO A 294 6.92 -2.43 -10.92
C PRO A 294 6.03 -3.16 -11.92
N ARG A 295 5.60 -2.46 -12.98
CA ARG A 295 4.93 -3.06 -14.15
C ARG A 295 5.84 -3.96 -15.01
N VAL A 296 6.68 -4.86 -14.44
CA VAL A 296 7.74 -5.55 -15.22
C VAL A 296 8.06 -6.98 -14.74
N ARG A 297 8.04 -7.97 -15.67
CA ARG A 297 8.72 -9.29 -15.54
C ARG A 297 9.72 -9.50 -16.69
N TYR A 298 10.87 -10.10 -16.40
CA TYR A 298 11.87 -10.54 -17.38
C TYR A 298 11.63 -11.99 -17.81
N ASP A 299 11.76 -12.27 -19.11
CA ASP A 299 11.63 -13.59 -19.70
C ASP A 299 12.74 -14.55 -19.23
N ARG A 300 12.38 -15.46 -18.32
CA ARG A 300 12.95 -16.82 -18.22
C ARG A 300 12.13 -17.62 -17.20
N VAL A 301 11.18 -18.40 -17.70
CA VAL A 301 10.46 -19.42 -16.94
C VAL A 301 11.43 -20.56 -16.60
N LYS A 302 11.53 -20.93 -15.32
CA LYS A 302 12.01 -22.26 -14.91
C LYS A 302 10.78 -23.09 -14.52
N PRO A 303 10.53 -24.25 -15.15
CA PRO A 303 9.29 -25.02 -14.97
C PRO A 303 9.09 -25.65 -13.58
N GLU A 304 10.08 -25.55 -12.68
CA GLU A 304 10.10 -26.26 -11.40
C GLU A 304 9.49 -25.45 -10.23
N ALA A 305 9.06 -24.21 -10.46
CA ALA A 305 8.48 -23.33 -9.43
C ALA A 305 6.94 -23.37 -9.37
N LEU A 306 6.31 -24.22 -10.19
CA LEU A 306 4.84 -24.31 -10.36
C LEU A 306 4.17 -25.37 -9.47
N THR A 307 4.90 -25.96 -8.53
CA THR A 307 4.32 -26.85 -7.52
C THR A 307 4.64 -26.28 -6.16
N HIS A 308 3.60 -25.94 -5.39
CA HIS A 308 3.55 -25.50 -3.98
C HIS A 308 2.84 -24.15 -3.78
N SER A 309 1.59 -24.07 -4.24
CA SER A 309 0.60 -23.11 -3.73
C SER A 309 -0.67 -23.88 -3.40
N GLY A 310 -0.62 -24.57 -2.28
CA GLY A 310 -1.76 -25.19 -1.61
C GLY A 310 -1.63 -24.96 -0.09
N PRO A 311 -2.73 -24.99 0.66
CA PRO A 311 -2.70 -24.80 2.11
C PRO A 311 -1.95 -25.99 2.73
N GLY A 312 -0.71 -25.76 3.20
CA GLY A 312 0.15 -26.80 3.78
C GLY A 312 1.64 -26.76 3.37
N ALA A 313 2.08 -25.84 2.51
CA ALA A 313 3.48 -25.79 2.03
C ALA A 313 4.44 -24.96 2.89
N THR A 314 4.26 -24.89 4.22
CA THR A 314 5.24 -24.32 5.16
C THR A 314 6.14 -25.42 5.75
N GLY A 315 6.87 -26.12 4.89
CA GLY A 315 8.00 -26.94 5.34
C GLY A 315 9.22 -26.07 5.58
N GLU A 316 9.56 -25.78 6.84
CA GLU A 316 10.78 -25.08 7.23
C GLU A 316 12.01 -25.78 6.63
N ARG A 317 12.68 -25.12 5.67
CA ARG A 317 13.96 -25.61 5.14
C ARG A 317 15.11 -25.18 6.05
N ALA A 318 15.85 -26.16 6.56
CA ALA A 318 17.03 -25.95 7.40
C ALA A 318 18.15 -25.15 6.68
N MET A 319 18.87 -24.35 7.46
CA MET A 319 19.94 -23.48 7.00
C MET A 319 21.11 -24.27 6.41
N HIS A 320 21.57 -23.93 5.21
CA HIS A 320 22.80 -24.48 4.63
C HIS A 320 23.62 -23.42 3.90
N GLN A 321 24.93 -23.61 3.91
CA GLN A 321 25.90 -22.71 3.33
C GLN A 321 26.12 -23.03 1.85
N VAL A 322 25.93 -22.04 0.98
CA VAL A 322 26.19 -22.14 -0.45
C VAL A 322 27.57 -21.58 -0.74
N ALA A 323 28.45 -22.38 -1.35
CA ALA A 323 29.80 -21.95 -1.74
C ALA A 323 29.78 -20.94 -2.92
N PRO A 324 30.82 -20.11 -3.07
CA PRO A 324 30.96 -19.24 -4.24
C PRO A 324 30.98 -20.06 -5.53
N HIS A 325 30.22 -19.65 -6.55
CA HIS A 325 30.11 -20.38 -7.81
C HIS A 325 29.74 -19.46 -8.99
N LEU A 326 29.94 -19.96 -10.21
CA LEU A 326 29.52 -19.29 -11.44
C LEU A 326 28.08 -19.67 -11.78
N ARG A 327 27.27 -18.69 -12.16
CA ARG A 327 25.87 -18.86 -12.56
C ARG A 327 25.67 -18.32 -13.97
N ARG A 328 24.87 -18.99 -14.79
CA ARG A 328 24.50 -18.47 -16.13
C ARG A 328 23.75 -17.13 -16.02
N ALA A 329 24.23 -16.12 -16.73
CA ALA A 329 23.65 -14.77 -16.82
C ALA A 329 23.95 -14.16 -18.20
N GLN A 330 22.94 -13.55 -18.84
CA GLN A 330 23.09 -13.03 -20.21
C GLN A 330 24.13 -11.89 -20.32
N LYS A 331 24.35 -11.11 -19.25
CA LYS A 331 25.41 -10.10 -19.18
C LYS A 331 25.84 -9.90 -17.72
N PRO A 332 27.07 -10.24 -17.31
CA PRO A 332 27.54 -9.97 -15.95
C PRO A 332 27.74 -8.47 -15.75
N THR A 333 27.37 -7.95 -14.58
CA THR A 333 27.57 -6.52 -14.25
C THR A 333 29.05 -6.23 -14.00
N ASN A 334 29.50 -5.00 -14.26
CA ASN A 334 30.91 -4.60 -14.05
C ASN A 334 31.36 -4.82 -12.60
N GLU A 335 30.44 -4.64 -11.64
CA GLU A 335 30.65 -4.97 -10.21
C GLU A 335 30.90 -6.48 -9.98
N GLN A 336 30.17 -7.36 -10.66
CA GLN A 336 30.30 -8.82 -10.53
C GLN A 336 31.53 -9.36 -11.25
N LEU A 337 31.90 -8.78 -12.40
CA LEU A 337 33.17 -9.08 -13.07
C LEU A 337 34.36 -8.66 -12.21
N LEU A 338 34.26 -7.49 -11.58
CA LEU A 338 35.26 -6.99 -10.63
C LEU A 338 35.35 -7.92 -9.40
N LEU A 339 34.22 -8.32 -8.83
CA LEU A 339 34.16 -9.24 -7.69
C LEU A 339 34.68 -10.65 -8.04
N ALA A 340 34.38 -11.15 -9.24
CA ALA A 340 34.89 -12.45 -9.70
C ALA A 340 36.41 -12.46 -9.82
N LYS A 341 36.97 -11.40 -10.41
CA LYS A 341 38.41 -11.18 -10.51
C LYS A 341 39.06 -11.10 -9.11
N GLN A 342 38.38 -10.48 -8.16
CA GLN A 342 38.82 -10.39 -6.76
C GLN A 342 38.76 -11.73 -6.01
N TYR A 343 37.88 -12.67 -6.39
CA TYR A 343 37.79 -14.03 -5.80
C TYR A 343 38.61 -15.08 -6.57
N GLY A 344 39.35 -14.69 -7.61
CA GLY A 344 40.15 -15.60 -8.44
C GLY A 344 39.34 -16.41 -9.46
N PHE A 345 38.10 -16.01 -9.75
CA PHE A 345 37.24 -16.67 -10.73
C PHE A 345 37.33 -15.98 -12.11
N HIS A 346 37.59 -16.77 -13.15
CA HIS A 346 37.38 -16.33 -14.53
C HIS A 346 35.91 -16.53 -14.90
N VAL A 347 35.25 -15.50 -15.44
CA VAL A 347 33.83 -15.53 -15.80
C VAL A 347 33.69 -15.65 -17.33
N PRO A 348 33.29 -16.82 -17.86
CA PRO A 348 33.05 -16.99 -19.29
C PRO A 348 31.86 -16.16 -19.79
N GLU A 349 31.79 -15.94 -21.10
CA GLU A 349 30.65 -15.29 -21.73
C GLU A 349 29.34 -16.04 -21.43
N GLY A 350 28.30 -15.31 -21.01
CA GLY A 350 27.03 -15.90 -20.59
C GLY A 350 26.99 -16.41 -19.13
N PHE A 351 28.02 -16.10 -18.32
CA PHE A 351 28.06 -16.41 -16.88
C PHE A 351 28.28 -15.14 -16.02
N THR A 352 27.98 -15.25 -14.72
CA THR A 352 28.28 -14.25 -13.68
C THR A 352 28.74 -14.95 -12.40
N PHE A 353 29.40 -14.23 -11.51
CA PHE A 353 29.92 -14.75 -10.26
C PHE A 353 28.95 -14.53 -9.09
N VAL A 354 28.71 -15.58 -8.30
CA VAL A 354 27.87 -15.57 -7.09
C VAL A 354 28.75 -15.85 -5.89
N ARG A 355 28.82 -14.89 -4.94
CA ARG A 355 29.52 -15.06 -3.66
C ARG A 355 28.79 -16.09 -2.79
N GLY A 356 29.54 -16.85 -1.99
CA GLY A 356 28.98 -17.79 -1.04
C GLY A 356 28.10 -17.09 0.03
N HIS A 357 26.99 -17.72 0.40
CA HIS A 357 26.01 -17.20 1.36
C HIS A 357 25.20 -18.33 2.00
N ASP A 358 24.66 -18.09 3.19
CA ASP A 358 23.76 -19.03 3.87
C ASP A 358 22.31 -18.88 3.38
N ARG A 359 21.61 -20.01 3.23
CA ARG A 359 20.20 -20.09 2.79
C ARG A 359 19.35 -20.88 3.79
N GLY A 360 18.21 -20.31 4.20
CA GLY A 360 17.24 -20.89 5.15
C GLY A 360 17.42 -20.39 6.58
N GLY A 361 16.31 -20.14 7.31
CA GLY A 361 16.29 -19.69 8.72
C GLY A 361 15.28 -18.58 9.02
N LEU A 362 14.75 -18.58 10.25
CA LEU A 362 13.69 -17.78 10.92
C LEU A 362 13.56 -16.25 10.64
N ALA A 363 14.31 -15.68 9.71
CA ALA A 363 14.32 -14.24 9.39
C ALA A 363 13.39 -13.83 8.22
N GLU A 364 12.54 -14.74 7.72
CA GLU A 364 11.59 -14.42 6.64
C GLU A 364 10.21 -14.01 7.15
N ALA A 365 9.79 -14.49 8.34
CA ALA A 365 8.57 -14.07 9.02
C ALA A 365 8.65 -12.64 9.59
N ASP A 366 9.85 -12.19 10.00
CA ASP A 366 10.05 -10.85 10.58
C ASP A 366 10.21 -9.72 9.54
N ARG A 367 10.22 -10.02 8.24
CA ARG A 367 10.38 -8.99 7.18
C ARG A 367 9.06 -8.35 6.83
N VAL A 368 8.75 -7.21 7.44
CA VAL A 368 7.63 -6.34 7.00
C VAL A 368 7.94 -5.84 5.59
N ARG A 369 7.27 -6.38 4.58
CA ARG A 369 7.34 -5.90 3.19
C ARG A 369 6.34 -4.76 3.04
N VAL A 370 6.81 -3.57 2.68
CA VAL A 370 5.98 -2.39 2.43
C VAL A 370 6.01 -2.12 0.93
N TYR A 371 4.86 -1.98 0.29
CA TYR A 371 4.72 -1.77 -1.15
C TYR A 371 4.44 -0.30 -1.47
N ARG A 372 4.81 0.18 -2.66
CA ARG A 372 4.46 1.54 -3.13
C ARG A 372 3.90 1.47 -4.55
N SER A 373 2.66 1.95 -4.78
CA SER A 373 2.07 2.05 -6.13
C SER A 373 2.35 3.43 -6.74
N ARG A 374 2.90 3.45 -7.96
CA ARG A 374 3.18 4.70 -8.69
C ARG A 374 1.90 5.33 -9.26
N SER A 375 0.94 4.53 -9.72
CA SER A 375 -0.32 5.06 -10.26
C SER A 375 -1.17 5.69 -9.17
N ALA A 376 -1.38 4.99 -8.05
CA ALA A 376 -2.10 5.53 -6.89
C ALA A 376 -1.42 6.79 -6.34
N SER A 377 -0.09 6.78 -6.21
CA SER A 377 0.65 7.98 -5.76
C SER A 377 0.50 9.16 -6.72
N GLN A 378 0.45 8.93 -8.04
CA GLN A 378 0.23 10.00 -9.03
C GLN A 378 -1.19 10.56 -8.98
N MET A 379 -2.20 9.70 -8.80
CA MET A 379 -3.62 10.11 -8.71
C MET A 379 -3.86 10.97 -7.47
N ILE A 380 -3.32 10.54 -6.32
CA ILE A 380 -3.35 11.29 -5.04
C ILE A 380 -2.58 12.62 -5.17
N PHE A 381 -1.49 12.66 -5.96
CA PHE A 381 -0.69 13.87 -6.14
C PHE A 381 -1.39 14.93 -7.01
N THR A 382 -2.23 14.52 -7.97
CA THR A 382 -3.04 15.46 -8.79
C THR A 382 -4.09 16.20 -7.94
N GLU A 383 -4.60 15.60 -6.86
CA GLU A 383 -5.52 16.26 -5.91
C GLU A 383 -4.86 17.41 -5.11
N MET A 384 -3.53 17.42 -4.95
CA MET A 384 -2.84 18.50 -4.20
C MET A 384 -2.51 19.74 -5.05
N THR A 385 -2.75 19.69 -6.36
CA THR A 385 -2.37 20.75 -7.30
C THR A 385 -3.36 21.93 -7.37
N THR A 386 -4.55 21.81 -6.76
CA THR A 386 -5.60 22.86 -6.74
C THR A 386 -5.73 23.57 -5.38
N ALA A 387 -4.80 23.34 -4.45
CA ALA A 387 -4.69 24.15 -3.23
C ALA A 387 -3.92 25.46 -3.48
N PRO A 388 -4.19 26.55 -2.72
CA PRO A 388 -3.58 27.86 -2.97
C PRO A 388 -2.05 27.81 -2.90
N ALA A 389 -1.40 28.69 -3.66
CA ALA A 389 0.05 28.85 -3.66
C ALA A 389 0.57 29.09 -2.22
N GLY A 390 1.34 28.11 -1.72
CA GLY A 390 1.84 28.08 -0.35
C GLY A 390 2.11 26.67 0.19
N THR A 391 1.58 25.63 -0.46
CA THR A 391 1.65 24.23 0.01
C THR A 391 2.46 23.30 -0.91
N ARG A 392 3.42 23.82 -1.69
CA ARG A 392 4.45 22.95 -2.28
C ARG A 392 5.50 22.63 -1.22
N PRO A 393 5.90 21.38 -1.01
CA PRO A 393 7.10 21.13 -0.26
C PRO A 393 8.28 21.48 -1.19
N ALA A 394 8.93 22.61 -0.93
CA ALA A 394 9.98 23.27 -1.74
C ALA A 394 11.21 22.41 -2.11
N TRP A 395 11.28 21.16 -1.64
CA TRP A 395 12.41 20.25 -1.82
C TRP A 395 12.42 19.55 -3.19
N PHE A 396 11.26 19.31 -3.83
CA PHE A 396 11.21 18.60 -5.13
C PHE A 396 11.66 19.50 -6.28
N ASP A 397 11.29 20.78 -6.22
CA ASP A 397 11.78 21.81 -7.14
C ASP A 397 13.28 22.05 -6.88
N PHE A 398 13.70 22.07 -5.61
CA PHE A 398 15.11 22.31 -5.22
C PHE A 398 16.11 21.24 -5.69
N GLU A 399 15.80 19.94 -5.61
CA GLU A 399 16.72 18.89 -6.10
C GLU A 399 16.93 18.96 -7.61
N LYS A 400 15.86 19.28 -8.35
CA LYS A 400 15.90 19.47 -9.80
C LYS A 400 16.69 20.73 -10.18
N ASP A 401 16.55 21.79 -9.40
CA ASP A 401 17.32 23.02 -9.55
C ASP A 401 18.81 22.79 -9.24
N CYS A 402 19.14 22.00 -8.21
CA CYS A 402 20.51 21.57 -7.90
C CYS A 402 21.14 20.81 -9.07
N LEU A 403 20.40 19.86 -9.65
CA LEU A 403 20.87 19.11 -10.82
C LEU A 403 21.18 20.07 -11.98
N THR A 404 20.26 20.98 -12.28
CA THR A 404 20.41 21.92 -13.41
C THR A 404 21.63 22.82 -13.24
N ILE A 405 21.89 23.32 -12.02
CA ILE A 405 23.07 24.13 -11.71
C ILE A 405 24.36 23.33 -11.88
N LEU A 406 24.38 22.07 -11.44
CA LEU A 406 25.56 21.22 -11.53
C LEU A 406 25.86 20.80 -12.97
N GLU A 407 24.84 20.53 -13.78
CA GLU A 407 24.99 20.29 -15.22
C GLU A 407 25.52 21.53 -15.95
N LYS A 408 25.02 22.73 -15.60
CA LYS A 408 25.55 24.01 -16.12
C LYS A 408 27.02 24.23 -15.75
N ARG A 409 27.47 23.72 -14.60
CA ARG A 409 28.89 23.73 -14.19
C ARG A 409 29.75 22.73 -14.97
N GLY A 410 29.18 22.02 -15.95
CA GLY A 410 29.89 21.07 -16.81
C GLY A 410 30.10 19.70 -16.16
N LEU A 411 29.43 19.43 -15.04
CA LEU A 411 29.46 18.12 -14.40
C LEU A 411 28.47 17.17 -15.09
N ARG A 412 28.87 15.92 -15.30
CA ARG A 412 27.93 14.87 -15.69
C ARG A 412 27.23 14.37 -14.43
N VAL A 413 26.02 14.85 -14.20
CA VAL A 413 25.22 14.52 -13.02
C VAL A 413 24.39 13.27 -13.29
N ILE A 414 24.41 12.33 -12.36
CA ILE A 414 23.51 11.18 -12.36
C ILE A 414 22.52 11.39 -11.24
N HIS A 415 21.27 11.71 -11.62
CA HIS A 415 20.19 11.88 -10.66
C HIS A 415 19.84 10.53 -10.04
N GLN A 416 19.96 10.43 -8.71
CA GLN A 416 19.37 9.32 -7.99
C GLN A 416 17.88 9.61 -7.85
N ALA A 417 17.10 9.28 -8.89
CA ALA A 417 15.66 9.52 -8.89
C ALA A 417 14.98 8.81 -7.71
N THR A 418 14.65 9.63 -6.70
CA THR A 418 13.62 9.41 -5.70
C THR A 418 13.86 8.21 -4.78
N ASN A 419 15.02 8.15 -4.13
CA ASN A 419 15.20 7.41 -2.88
C ASN A 419 14.84 8.32 -1.70
N ARG A 420 13.54 8.45 -1.42
CA ARG A 420 13.05 9.24 -0.27
C ARG A 420 13.19 8.50 1.08
N ASP A 421 14.15 7.57 1.20
CA ASP A 421 14.50 6.89 2.45
C ASP A 421 16.01 6.61 2.55
N GLY A 422 16.78 7.68 2.72
CA GLY A 422 18.06 7.73 3.46
C GLY A 422 19.19 6.80 3.00
N ASP A 423 19.87 7.14 1.90
CA ASP A 423 21.14 6.51 1.51
C ASP A 423 22.35 7.13 2.22
N GLY A 424 22.26 7.26 3.55
CA GLY A 424 23.38 7.75 4.36
C GLY A 424 23.78 9.19 4.06
N GLY A 425 22.88 9.99 3.49
CA GLY A 425 23.09 11.41 3.28
C GLY A 425 23.73 11.79 1.93
N VAL A 426 23.42 11.08 0.84
CA VAL A 426 23.82 11.46 -0.52
C VAL A 426 22.59 11.55 -1.40
N ASP A 427 22.46 12.68 -2.10
CA ASP A 427 21.30 12.98 -2.94
C ASP A 427 21.65 12.97 -4.44
N LEU A 428 22.89 13.34 -4.82
CA LEU A 428 23.36 13.32 -6.21
C LEU A 428 24.79 12.75 -6.31
N TYR A 429 25.09 12.11 -7.44
CA TYR A 429 26.47 11.80 -7.84
C TYR A 429 26.80 12.58 -9.10
N ALA A 430 28.03 13.09 -9.18
CA ALA A 430 28.49 13.77 -10.39
C ALA A 430 29.92 13.38 -10.74
N THR A 431 30.24 13.41 -12.03
CA THR A 431 31.60 13.21 -12.52
C THR A 431 32.03 14.47 -13.27
N ALA A 432 33.15 15.05 -12.86
CA ALA A 432 33.76 16.16 -13.56
C ALA A 432 34.48 15.68 -14.85
N PRO A 433 34.69 16.56 -15.84
CA PRO A 433 35.35 16.19 -17.10
C PRO A 433 36.77 15.63 -16.93
N ASP A 434 37.45 16.00 -15.85
CA ASP A 434 38.79 15.51 -15.46
C ASP A 434 38.77 14.11 -14.82
N GLY A 435 37.58 13.51 -14.66
CA GLY A 435 37.37 12.20 -14.06
C GLY A 435 37.10 12.22 -12.56
N ALA A 436 37.11 13.38 -11.89
CA ALA A 436 36.85 13.47 -10.47
C ALA A 436 35.38 13.13 -10.13
N CYS A 437 35.18 12.24 -9.16
CA CYS A 437 33.87 11.84 -8.68
C CYS A 437 33.43 12.69 -7.48
N TRP A 438 32.22 13.20 -7.55
CA TRP A 438 31.56 14.00 -6.53
C TRP A 438 30.37 13.26 -5.93
N VAL A 439 30.29 13.32 -4.60
CA VAL A 439 29.19 12.83 -3.78
C VAL A 439 28.53 14.05 -3.16
N ILE A 440 27.27 14.30 -3.52
CA ILE A 440 26.60 15.57 -3.25
C ILE A 440 25.37 15.33 -2.38
N GLN A 441 25.18 16.17 -1.37
CA GLN A 441 24.00 16.18 -0.50
C GLN A 441 23.28 17.54 -0.56
N CYS A 442 21.97 17.51 -0.78
CA CYS A 442 21.08 18.65 -0.94
C CYS A 442 20.10 18.74 0.26
N LYS A 443 20.11 19.86 0.98
CA LYS A 443 19.20 20.10 2.13
C LYS A 443 18.34 21.34 1.90
N CYS A 444 17.06 21.13 1.57
CA CYS A 444 16.08 22.21 1.48
C CYS A 444 15.53 22.56 2.88
N TRP A 445 16.19 23.47 3.60
CA TRP A 445 15.80 23.92 4.94
C TRP A 445 15.30 25.37 4.92
N ALA A 446 14.46 25.74 5.89
CA ALA A 446 14.02 27.12 6.07
C ALA A 446 15.21 28.05 6.36
N ALA A 447 15.18 29.29 5.85
CA ALA A 447 16.31 30.24 5.89
C ALA A 447 16.84 30.54 7.31
N HIS A 448 16.00 30.43 8.35
CA HIS A 448 16.40 30.63 9.75
C HIS A 448 17.07 29.39 10.38
N ARG A 449 16.98 28.21 9.75
CA ARG A 449 17.54 26.95 10.25
C ARG A 449 18.85 26.64 9.53
N LYS A 450 19.97 26.88 10.20
CA LYS A 450 21.31 26.67 9.63
C LYS A 450 21.73 25.20 9.64
N VAL A 451 22.54 24.80 8.66
CA VAL A 451 23.14 23.45 8.56
C VAL A 451 24.33 23.33 9.51
N GLY A 452 24.29 22.32 10.38
CA GLY A 452 25.31 22.05 11.40
C GLY A 452 26.38 21.04 10.97
N PRO A 453 27.47 20.90 11.75
CA PRO A 453 28.59 20.01 11.45
C PRO A 453 28.23 18.52 11.48
N GLU A 454 27.09 18.14 12.05
CA GLU A 454 26.54 16.78 11.97
C GLU A 454 26.28 16.32 10.53
N VAL A 455 25.78 17.20 9.66
CA VAL A 455 25.47 16.87 8.26
C VAL A 455 26.76 16.67 7.45
N VAL A 456 27.78 17.47 7.73
CA VAL A 456 29.11 17.31 7.10
C VAL A 456 29.74 15.96 7.46
N ARG A 457 29.60 15.53 8.72
CA ARG A 457 30.10 14.23 9.19
C ARG A 457 29.31 13.05 8.61
N GLU A 458 28.01 13.22 8.42
CA GLU A 458 27.16 12.24 7.74
C GLU A 458 27.65 11.99 6.31
N LEU A 459 27.83 13.06 5.53
CA LEU A 459 28.37 12.99 4.17
C LEU A 459 29.76 12.35 4.12
N ALA A 460 30.63 12.65 5.10
CA ALA A 460 31.94 12.02 5.19
C ALA A 460 31.86 10.50 5.41
N GLY A 461 30.92 10.04 6.22
CA GLY A 461 30.65 8.62 6.42
C GLY A 461 30.18 7.93 5.14
N ALA A 462 29.33 8.60 4.35
CA ALA A 462 28.85 8.08 3.07
C ALA A 462 29.97 7.93 2.04
N ILE A 463 30.84 8.95 1.94
CA ILE A 463 32.00 8.94 1.05
C ILE A 463 32.97 7.81 1.43
N GLN A 464 33.27 7.62 2.72
CA GLN A 464 34.13 6.53 3.19
C GLN A 464 33.54 5.14 2.93
N LEU A 465 32.22 4.99 3.03
CA LEU A 465 31.54 3.73 2.74
C LEU A 465 31.59 3.41 1.24
N ALA A 466 31.41 4.42 0.39
CA ALA A 466 31.54 4.31 -1.06
C ALA A 466 32.99 4.04 -1.51
N ALA A 467 33.99 4.51 -0.76
CA ALA A 467 35.42 4.41 -1.08
C ALA A 467 36.14 3.17 -0.50
N LYS A 468 35.45 2.25 0.20
CA LYS A 468 36.09 1.09 0.86
C LYS A 468 36.69 0.10 -0.16
N GLY A 469 37.98 0.26 -0.43
CA GLY A 469 38.77 -0.57 -1.35
C GLY A 469 39.12 0.10 -2.70
N ALA A 470 38.86 1.41 -2.86
CA ALA A 470 39.20 2.18 -4.06
C ALA A 470 40.61 2.81 -3.96
N THR A 471 41.25 3.04 -5.10
CA THR A 471 42.58 3.67 -5.21
C THR A 471 42.54 5.21 -5.29
N GLU A 472 41.37 5.83 -5.49
CA GLU A 472 41.21 7.30 -5.52
C GLU A 472 40.02 7.75 -4.64
N ALA A 473 40.18 8.90 -3.98
CA ALA A 473 39.20 9.44 -3.02
C ALA A 473 38.14 10.29 -3.73
N ALA A 474 36.85 10.00 -3.50
CA ALA A 474 35.74 10.81 -3.98
C ALA A 474 35.61 12.13 -3.17
N ARG A 475 35.21 13.22 -3.82
CA ARG A 475 35.02 14.56 -3.22
C ARG A 475 33.59 14.74 -2.74
N GLY A 476 33.40 15.54 -1.68
CA GLY A 476 32.08 15.85 -1.11
C GLY A 476 31.58 17.25 -1.46
N MET A 477 30.27 17.40 -1.64
CA MET A 477 29.61 18.70 -1.85
C MET A 477 28.28 18.77 -1.08
N LEU A 478 27.98 19.92 -0.47
CA LEU A 478 26.73 20.19 0.25
C LEU A 478 26.04 21.42 -0.33
N ILE A 479 24.75 21.28 -0.66
CA ILE A 479 23.92 22.36 -1.22
C ILE A 479 22.73 22.59 -0.30
N THR A 480 22.42 23.84 0.06
CA THR A 480 21.24 24.16 0.88
C THR A 480 20.54 25.44 0.45
N THR A 481 19.23 25.53 0.70
CA THR A 481 18.44 26.79 0.60
C THR A 481 18.63 27.73 1.79
N SER A 482 19.33 27.29 2.84
CA SER A 482 19.59 28.05 4.07
C SER A 482 21.07 28.50 4.13
N SER A 483 21.67 28.62 5.32
CA SER A 483 23.09 28.93 5.51
C SER A 483 23.78 27.89 6.40
N PHE A 484 25.11 27.84 6.37
CA PHE A 484 25.91 26.94 7.21
C PHE A 484 26.30 27.61 8.54
N THR A 485 26.43 26.81 9.60
CA THR A 485 27.04 27.24 10.87
C THR A 485 28.57 27.36 10.72
N SER A 486 29.24 28.15 11.55
CA SER A 486 30.71 28.25 11.54
C SER A 486 31.38 26.89 11.72
N GLY A 487 30.87 26.06 12.63
CA GLY A 487 31.37 24.71 12.84
C GLY A 487 31.19 23.79 11.62
N ALA A 488 30.12 23.95 10.83
CA ALA A 488 29.94 23.20 9.58
C ALA A 488 30.94 23.64 8.50
N VAL A 489 31.20 24.96 8.38
CA VAL A 489 32.18 25.51 7.46
C VAL A 489 33.60 25.03 7.79
N GLU A 490 33.99 25.11 9.07
CA GLU A 490 35.28 24.61 9.54
C GLU A 490 35.44 23.10 9.28
N SER A 491 34.39 22.31 9.53
CA SER A 491 34.39 20.87 9.28
C SER A 491 34.51 20.52 7.80
N ALA A 492 33.81 21.26 6.94
CA ALA A 492 33.86 21.04 5.49
C ALA A 492 35.23 21.42 4.92
N LEU A 493 35.81 22.53 5.39
CA LEU A 493 37.17 22.96 5.01
C LEU A 493 38.21 21.91 5.38
N ALA A 494 38.13 21.34 6.59
CA ALA A 494 39.04 20.30 7.06
C ALA A 494 38.97 19.00 6.23
N LEU A 495 37.81 18.72 5.61
CA LEU A 495 37.57 17.53 4.79
C LEU A 495 37.70 17.80 3.28
N GLY A 496 37.91 19.05 2.88
CA GLY A 496 38.00 19.47 1.47
C GLY A 496 36.66 19.37 0.72
N TYR A 497 35.54 19.60 1.41
CA TYR A 497 34.20 19.56 0.80
C TYR A 497 33.75 20.95 0.35
N GLU A 498 33.02 20.99 -0.77
CA GLU A 498 32.45 22.23 -1.31
C GLU A 498 31.08 22.51 -0.66
N LEU A 499 30.85 23.77 -0.28
CA LEU A 499 29.58 24.23 0.30
C LEU A 499 28.93 25.25 -0.64
N ILE A 500 27.64 25.08 -0.92
CA ILE A 500 26.81 26.02 -1.66
C ILE A 500 25.63 26.41 -0.75
N ASP A 501 25.64 27.64 -0.25
CA ASP A 501 24.55 28.17 0.58
C ASP A 501 23.41 28.77 -0.25
N GLY A 502 22.33 29.18 0.41
CA GLY A 502 21.13 29.68 -0.27
C GLY A 502 21.37 30.95 -1.09
N GLN A 503 22.31 31.81 -0.69
CA GLN A 503 22.63 33.02 -1.45
C GLN A 503 23.43 32.70 -2.70
N GLN A 504 24.43 31.82 -2.57
CA GLN A 504 25.23 31.31 -3.69
C GLN A 504 24.36 30.50 -4.66
N PHE A 505 23.46 29.66 -4.15
CA PHE A 505 22.51 28.89 -4.93
C PHE A 505 21.61 29.80 -5.77
N ALA A 506 21.04 30.85 -5.17
CA ALA A 506 20.19 31.81 -5.89
C ALA A 506 20.97 32.57 -6.98
N SER A 507 22.22 32.96 -6.72
CA SER A 507 23.07 33.61 -7.73
C SER A 507 23.41 32.67 -8.90
N LEU A 508 23.65 31.39 -8.64
CA LEU A 508 23.92 30.38 -9.66
C LEU A 508 22.68 30.01 -10.48
N ALA A 509 21.49 30.07 -9.87
CA ALA A 509 20.21 29.88 -10.54
C ALA A 509 19.86 31.04 -11.47
N ALA A 510 20.19 32.28 -11.08
CA ALA A 510 19.88 33.51 -11.81
C ALA A 510 20.86 33.86 -12.95
N ALA A 511 22.01 33.18 -13.03
CA ALA A 511 22.94 33.33 -14.16
C ALA A 511 22.41 32.56 -15.38
N GLU A 512 21.83 33.29 -16.35
CA GLU A 512 21.50 32.81 -17.70
C GLU A 512 22.75 32.60 -18.56
#